data_AF-A0A2D5Z5U8-F1
#
_entry.id   AF-A0A2D5Z5U8-F1
#
_cell.length_a   1.000
_cell.length_b   1.000
_cell.length_c   1.000
_cell.angle_alpha   90.00
_cell.angle_beta   90.00
_cell.angle_gamma   90.00
#
_symmetry.space_group_name_H-M   'P 1'
#
loop_
_entity.id
_entity.type
_entity.pdbx_description
1 polymer ?
#
loop_
_entity_poly.entity_id
_entity_poly.type
_entity_poly.pdbx_seq_one_letter_code
_entity_poly.pdbx_strand_id
1 'polypeptide(L)'
;MDEIARREGGHADRLAGLDAFWSPRNFIAVKFARRTVGVQLPADRQWATRWVADGRKSRRSFSPILNEAVGAVQNEKAHVAVAIDLTGVFSPGEIRPELEHMTSLKGQRGDRKEVAELLADVKGVVLALDIDDDVRGTLVARFGQPVAPIRSVARPLLMEVMAAAGASLDELEGWEPTVDAKSISLEGAMTDSGLRRIGTIIELPAPHVDVPTEGATSSGASTEPDSMAAASQKHFTAVDAYLDDVRKARNSKRFGDAAVWIERYARKIDQLSILNVDPELQDYSAYVSARLHDLVDRLRGVQTRSAKRMAKHSNFYDRQASPWGEDQTTHYENYYGSGEYRHRPVYRDSRRETVARYHGRYLEGEKKEVRMEERAAGKEDARAIMNHIDQATSQVRRAMTNRYQVEF
;
A
#
# COMPACT_ATOMS: atom_id res chain seq x y z
N MET A 1 17.58 25.99 10.68
CA MET A 1 17.22 25.64 9.29
C MET A 1 18.44 25.80 8.40
N ASP A 2 19.20 26.88 8.53
CA ASP A 2 20.43 27.11 7.73
C ASP A 2 21.48 25.99 7.79
N GLU A 3 21.66 25.37 8.94
CA GLU A 3 22.54 24.19 9.06
C GLU A 3 22.00 22.99 8.27
N ILE A 4 20.70 22.73 8.36
CA ILE A 4 20.05 21.63 7.62
C ILE A 4 20.12 21.93 6.12
N ALA A 5 19.85 23.17 5.70
CA ALA A 5 19.94 23.59 4.31
C ALA A 5 21.36 23.36 3.75
N ARG A 6 22.40 23.73 4.50
CA ARG A 6 23.80 23.46 4.10
C ARG A 6 24.10 21.98 3.99
N ARG A 7 23.69 21.17 4.98
CA ARG A 7 23.88 19.71 4.94
C ARG A 7 23.19 19.09 3.73
N GLU A 8 21.98 19.54 3.42
CA GLU A 8 21.15 19.07 2.30
C GLU A 8 21.58 19.59 0.91
N GLY A 9 22.58 20.47 0.82
CA GLY A 9 22.91 21.17 -0.42
C GLY A 9 21.79 22.07 -0.94
N GLY A 10 20.86 22.46 -0.06
CA GLY A 10 19.73 23.33 -0.32
C GLY A 10 19.99 24.78 0.04
N HIS A 11 18.91 25.59 0.06
CA HIS A 11 18.97 26.98 0.49
C HIS A 11 17.87 27.31 1.51
N ALA A 12 18.18 28.21 2.44
CA ALA A 12 17.21 28.71 3.40
C ALA A 12 16.16 29.60 2.70
N ASP A 13 14.91 29.55 3.15
CA ASP A 13 13.79 30.38 2.68
C ASP A 13 12.90 30.76 3.88
N ARG A 14 11.89 31.60 3.64
CA ARG A 14 10.87 31.95 4.62
C ARG A 14 9.48 31.87 4.00
N LEU A 15 8.63 31.00 4.56
CA LEU A 15 7.27 30.78 4.08
C LEU A 15 6.25 31.24 5.12
N ALA A 16 5.41 32.21 4.74
CA ALA A 16 4.39 32.80 5.63
C ALA A 16 4.95 33.20 7.01
N GLY A 17 6.18 33.70 7.05
CA GLY A 17 6.88 34.15 8.26
C GLY A 17 7.58 33.06 9.08
N LEU A 18 7.52 31.79 8.66
CA LEU A 18 8.27 30.69 9.29
C LEU A 18 9.55 30.38 8.53
N ASP A 19 10.59 30.01 9.27
CA ASP A 19 11.85 29.57 8.69
C ASP A 19 11.65 28.26 7.93
N ALA A 20 12.15 28.20 6.70
CA ALA A 20 12.04 27.05 5.82
C ALA A 20 13.39 26.78 5.14
N PHE A 21 13.50 25.64 4.47
CA PHE A 21 14.55 25.43 3.48
C PHE A 21 14.02 24.66 2.29
N TRP A 22 14.63 24.90 1.14
CA TRP A 22 14.36 24.23 -0.12
C TRP A 22 15.47 23.22 -0.38
N SER A 23 15.11 21.96 -0.60
CA SER A 23 16.06 20.88 -0.88
C SER A 23 16.19 20.67 -2.39
N PRO A 24 17.40 20.39 -2.90
CA PRO A 24 17.59 19.93 -4.28
C PRO A 24 16.87 18.59 -4.55
N ARG A 25 16.45 17.87 -3.52
CA ARG A 25 15.70 16.61 -3.58
C ARG A 25 14.18 16.81 -3.75
N ASN A 26 13.78 17.94 -4.35
CA ASN A 26 12.39 18.27 -4.67
C ASN A 26 11.44 18.27 -3.47
N PHE A 27 11.87 18.82 -2.33
CA PHE A 27 10.98 19.07 -1.19
C PHE A 27 11.26 20.40 -0.50
N ILE A 28 10.27 20.88 0.26
CA ILE A 28 10.38 22.06 1.13
C ILE A 28 10.09 21.65 2.57
N ALA A 29 10.96 22.04 3.50
CA ALA A 29 10.71 21.83 4.93
C ALA A 29 10.51 23.16 5.65
N VAL A 30 9.52 23.22 6.54
CA VAL A 30 9.11 24.43 7.29
C VAL A 30 9.14 24.14 8.78
N LYS A 31 9.77 25.02 9.56
CA LYS A 31 9.87 24.90 11.01
C LYS A 31 8.61 25.46 11.67
N PHE A 32 7.75 24.58 12.18
CA PHE A 32 6.54 24.98 12.93
C PHE A 32 6.80 25.20 14.42
N ALA A 33 7.73 24.42 15.00
CA ALA A 33 8.14 24.56 16.40
C ALA A 33 9.58 24.09 16.62
N ARG A 34 10.08 24.11 17.86
CA ARG A 34 11.46 23.69 18.19
C ARG A 34 11.79 22.27 17.72
N ARG A 35 10.83 21.35 17.80
CA ARG A 35 10.97 19.93 17.42
C ARG A 35 9.91 19.49 16.41
N THR A 36 9.34 20.43 15.66
CA THR A 36 8.26 20.14 14.69
C THR A 36 8.60 20.79 13.37
N VAL A 37 8.78 19.95 12.36
CA VAL A 37 9.03 20.34 10.98
C VAL A 37 7.91 19.77 10.14
N GLY A 38 7.35 20.58 9.25
CA GLY A 38 6.44 20.12 8.22
C GLY A 38 7.19 20.03 6.89
N VAL A 39 6.87 19.03 6.08
CA VAL A 39 7.53 18.81 4.80
C VAL A 39 6.48 18.79 3.69
N GLN A 40 6.75 19.48 2.59
CA GLN A 40 5.95 19.48 1.38
C GLN A 40 6.70 18.77 0.26
N LEU A 41 6.07 17.73 -0.31
CA LEU A 41 6.53 16.99 -1.49
C LEU A 41 5.38 16.87 -2.52
N PRO A 42 5.67 17.01 -3.83
CA PRO A 42 6.89 17.60 -4.39
C PRO A 42 7.03 19.08 -3.96
N ALA A 43 8.22 19.65 -4.16
CA ALA A 43 8.47 21.05 -3.80
C ALA A 43 7.58 22.01 -4.60
N ASP A 44 6.55 22.55 -3.94
CA ASP A 44 5.74 23.63 -4.45
C ASP A 44 5.70 24.75 -3.41
N ARG A 45 6.41 25.84 -3.73
CA ARG A 45 6.53 27.00 -2.84
C ARG A 45 5.20 27.72 -2.62
N GLN A 46 4.36 27.84 -3.67
CA GLN A 46 3.08 28.53 -3.58
C GLN A 46 2.11 27.72 -2.70
N TRP A 47 2.03 26.42 -2.94
CA TRP A 47 1.22 25.52 -2.13
C TRP A 47 1.70 25.51 -0.68
N ALA A 48 3.01 25.36 -0.44
CA ALA A 48 3.58 25.35 0.91
C ALA A 48 3.29 26.65 1.67
N THR A 49 3.41 27.80 0.99
CA THR A 49 3.08 29.10 1.60
C THR A 49 1.61 29.18 2.03
N ARG A 50 0.69 28.70 1.19
CA ARG A 50 -0.76 28.68 1.51
C ARG A 50 -1.06 27.73 2.67
N TRP A 51 -0.52 26.51 2.61
CA TRP A 51 -0.67 25.51 3.66
C TRP A 51 -0.20 26.02 5.03
N VAL A 52 0.99 26.64 5.09
CA VAL A 52 1.52 27.23 6.33
C VAL A 52 0.63 28.36 6.82
N ALA A 53 0.18 29.26 5.92
CA ALA A 53 -0.69 30.37 6.28
C ALA A 53 -2.05 29.89 6.83
N ASP A 54 -2.62 28.84 6.25
CA ASP A 54 -3.91 28.28 6.66
C ASP A 54 -3.80 27.50 7.97
N GLY A 55 -2.76 26.69 8.13
CA GLY A 55 -2.49 25.95 9.36
C GLY A 55 -2.35 26.87 10.57
N ARG A 56 -1.75 28.05 10.39
CA ARG A 56 -1.63 29.08 11.46
C ARG A 56 -2.96 29.72 11.85
N LYS A 57 -3.95 29.75 10.95
CA LYS A 57 -5.29 30.32 11.22
C LYS A 57 -6.24 29.29 11.81
N SER A 58 -6.03 28.01 11.53
CA SER A 58 -6.97 26.96 11.90
C SER A 58 -6.78 26.50 13.35
N ARG A 59 -7.82 26.66 14.20
CA ARG A 59 -7.98 25.91 15.46
C ARG A 59 -8.71 24.58 15.22
N ARG A 60 -8.42 23.89 14.12
CA ARG A 60 -9.11 22.63 13.81
C ARG A 60 -8.62 21.57 14.79
N SER A 61 -9.56 21.04 15.57
CA SER A 61 -9.35 19.81 16.34
C SER A 61 -9.12 18.68 15.36
N PHE A 62 -8.07 17.88 15.59
CA PHE A 62 -7.95 16.59 14.92
C PHE A 62 -9.12 15.68 15.32
N SER A 63 -9.38 14.65 14.51
CA SER A 63 -10.36 13.64 14.88
C SER A 63 -9.88 12.83 16.09
N PRO A 64 -10.80 12.13 16.80
CA PRO A 64 -10.42 11.36 17.98
C PRO A 64 -9.28 10.35 17.72
N ILE A 65 -9.26 9.70 16.55
CA ILE A 65 -8.23 8.73 16.16
C ILE A 65 -6.85 9.39 16.00
N LEU A 66 -6.81 10.56 15.38
CA LEU A 66 -5.56 11.31 15.22
C LEU A 66 -5.04 11.83 16.57
N ASN A 67 -5.95 12.27 17.46
CA ASN A 67 -5.58 12.65 18.83
C ASN A 67 -5.06 11.46 19.64
N GLU A 68 -5.62 10.25 19.44
CA GLU A 68 -5.13 9.02 20.08
C GLU A 68 -3.67 8.75 19.71
N ALA A 69 -3.32 8.82 18.42
CA ALA A 69 -1.94 8.64 17.98
C ALA A 69 -0.98 9.72 18.49
N VAL A 70 -1.41 10.99 18.49
CA VAL A 70 -0.63 12.08 19.11
C VAL A 70 -0.41 11.80 20.60
N GLY A 71 -1.44 11.36 21.31
CA GLY A 71 -1.37 11.01 22.71
C GLY A 71 -0.47 9.80 22.99
N ALA A 72 -0.42 8.81 22.10
CA ALA A 72 0.47 7.66 22.25
C ALA A 72 1.95 8.09 22.28
N VAL A 73 2.34 9.02 21.39
CA VAL A 73 3.71 9.55 21.34
C VAL A 73 3.99 10.53 22.47
N GLN A 74 3.05 11.43 22.79
CA GLN A 74 3.23 12.44 23.83
C GLN A 74 3.34 11.86 25.24
N ASN A 75 2.70 10.71 25.49
CA ASN A 75 2.75 10.03 26.78
C ASN A 75 3.86 8.97 26.83
N GLU A 76 4.81 8.99 25.90
CA GLU A 76 5.96 8.06 25.83
C GLU A 76 5.55 6.58 25.79
N LYS A 77 4.32 6.28 25.35
CA LYS A 77 3.84 4.90 25.15
C LYS A 77 4.25 4.32 23.80
N ALA A 78 4.72 5.18 22.91
CA ALA A 78 5.17 4.84 21.58
C ALA A 78 6.22 5.86 21.12
N HIS A 79 7.24 5.38 20.44
CA HIS A 79 8.24 6.19 19.78
C HIS A 79 7.74 6.69 18.42
N VAL A 80 6.92 5.89 17.73
CA VAL A 80 6.28 6.24 16.46
C VAL A 80 4.80 5.85 16.51
N ALA A 81 3.92 6.71 16.00
CA ALA A 81 2.52 6.38 15.80
C ALA A 81 2.06 6.77 14.40
N VAL A 82 1.37 5.85 13.72
CA VAL A 82 0.72 6.07 12.43
C VAL A 82 -0.78 5.87 12.62
N ALA A 83 -1.57 6.85 12.22
CA ALA A 83 -3.02 6.76 12.31
C ALA A 83 -3.70 7.13 11.00
N ILE A 84 -4.76 6.39 10.68
CA ILE A 84 -5.63 6.64 9.54
C ILE A 84 -7.05 6.81 10.09
N ASP A 85 -7.63 7.98 9.86
CA ASP A 85 -9.05 8.22 10.11
C ASP A 85 -9.87 7.61 8.97
N LEU A 86 -10.76 6.69 9.31
CA LEU A 86 -11.63 5.98 8.36
C LEU A 86 -13.10 6.36 8.53
N THR A 87 -13.38 7.38 9.36
CA THR A 87 -14.75 7.82 9.65
C THR A 87 -15.46 8.24 8.37
N GLY A 88 -16.52 7.52 8.00
CA GLY A 88 -17.35 7.84 6.83
C GLY A 88 -16.72 7.46 5.49
N VAL A 89 -15.63 6.69 5.48
CA VAL A 89 -14.97 6.25 4.24
C VAL A 89 -15.78 5.17 3.51
N PHE A 90 -16.49 4.31 4.24
CA PHE A 90 -17.18 3.16 3.68
C PHE A 90 -18.69 3.24 3.86
N SER A 91 -19.45 2.81 2.86
CA SER A 91 -20.87 2.55 3.01
C SER A 91 -21.16 1.05 3.20
N PRO A 92 -22.20 0.66 3.97
CA PRO A 92 -22.59 -0.74 4.11
C PRO A 92 -22.92 -1.41 2.78
N GLY A 93 -23.46 -0.64 1.82
CA GLY A 93 -23.82 -1.11 0.48
C GLY A 93 -22.61 -1.53 -0.36
N GLU A 94 -21.48 -0.83 -0.23
CA GLU A 94 -20.22 -1.15 -0.91
C GLU A 94 -19.50 -2.33 -0.25
N ILE A 95 -19.60 -2.47 1.07
CA ILE A 95 -18.94 -3.58 1.80
C ILE A 95 -19.63 -4.91 1.52
N ARG A 96 -20.96 -4.94 1.42
CA ARG A 96 -21.72 -6.19 1.39
C ARG A 96 -21.29 -7.17 0.28
N PRO A 97 -21.09 -6.76 -0.98
CA PRO A 97 -20.59 -7.66 -2.04
C PRO A 97 -19.20 -8.22 -1.72
N GLU A 98 -18.31 -7.40 -1.13
CA GLU A 98 -16.95 -7.84 -0.78
C GLU A 98 -16.96 -8.94 0.29
N LEU A 99 -17.91 -8.90 1.23
CA LEU A 99 -18.05 -9.93 2.27
C LEU A 99 -18.31 -11.34 1.70
N GLU A 100 -18.90 -11.44 0.51
CA GLU A 100 -19.17 -12.73 -0.15
C GLU A 100 -17.88 -13.40 -0.63
N HIS A 101 -16.83 -12.61 -0.88
CA HIS A 101 -15.54 -13.08 -1.35
C HIS A 101 -14.53 -13.35 -0.22
N MET A 102 -14.86 -12.92 1.00
CA MET A 102 -14.00 -13.10 2.18
C MET A 102 -13.99 -14.55 2.64
N THR A 103 -12.79 -15.14 2.66
CA THR A 103 -12.57 -16.52 3.10
C THR A 103 -12.74 -16.66 4.61
N SER A 104 -12.33 -15.65 5.37
CA SER A 104 -12.50 -15.56 6.83
C SER A 104 -13.96 -15.70 7.27
N LEU A 105 -14.90 -15.32 6.40
CA LEU A 105 -16.33 -15.39 6.70
C LEU A 105 -17.01 -16.63 6.13
N LYS A 106 -16.32 -17.53 5.42
CA LYS A 106 -16.96 -18.74 4.87
C LYS A 106 -17.46 -19.65 6.00
N GLY A 107 -18.70 -20.13 5.87
CA GLY A 107 -19.33 -20.99 6.86
C GLY A 107 -19.84 -20.28 8.12
N GLN A 108 -19.60 -18.97 8.27
CA GLN A 108 -20.24 -18.17 9.31
C GLN A 108 -21.73 -17.97 9.01
N ARG A 109 -22.57 -18.25 10.01
CA ARG A 109 -24.02 -18.01 9.98
C ARG A 109 -24.43 -16.60 10.42
N GLY A 110 -23.47 -15.69 10.63
CA GLY A 110 -23.73 -14.31 11.03
C GLY A 110 -24.48 -13.51 9.95
N ASP A 111 -25.24 -12.51 10.37
CA ASP A 111 -25.94 -11.61 9.47
C ASP A 111 -24.92 -10.75 8.70
N ARG A 112 -24.83 -10.98 7.39
CA ARG A 112 -23.93 -10.23 6.50
C ARG A 112 -24.24 -8.75 6.46
N LYS A 113 -25.50 -8.39 6.69
CA LYS A 113 -25.92 -7.00 6.81
C LYS A 113 -25.32 -6.37 8.06
N GLU A 114 -25.42 -7.04 9.20
CA GLU A 114 -24.87 -6.58 10.47
C GLU A 114 -23.33 -6.44 10.41
N VAL A 115 -22.63 -7.40 9.80
CA VAL A 115 -21.18 -7.30 9.57
C VAL A 115 -20.82 -6.13 8.66
N ALA A 116 -21.60 -5.89 7.59
CA ALA A 116 -21.37 -4.76 6.70
C ALA A 116 -21.60 -3.41 7.39
N GLU A 117 -22.65 -3.30 8.20
CA GLU A 117 -22.94 -2.10 9.00
C GLU A 117 -21.85 -1.83 10.04
N LEU A 118 -21.39 -2.86 10.74
CA LEU A 118 -20.28 -2.76 11.69
C LEU A 118 -18.99 -2.28 11.00
N LEU A 119 -18.61 -2.90 9.89
CA LEU A 119 -17.39 -2.55 9.16
C LEU A 119 -17.47 -1.15 8.55
N ALA A 120 -18.65 -0.70 8.12
CA ALA A 120 -18.86 0.67 7.65
C ALA A 120 -18.67 1.71 8.77
N ASP A 121 -18.88 1.32 10.03
CA ASP A 121 -18.72 2.19 11.20
C ASP A 121 -17.31 2.14 11.82
N VAL A 122 -16.31 1.65 11.08
CA VAL A 122 -14.91 1.78 11.44
C VAL A 122 -14.56 3.27 11.62
N LYS A 123 -13.86 3.60 12.70
CA LYS A 123 -13.40 4.96 13.02
C LYS A 123 -12.00 5.22 12.52
N GLY A 124 -11.15 4.20 12.59
CA GLY A 124 -9.78 4.32 12.14
C GLY A 124 -8.92 3.18 12.60
N VAL A 125 -7.66 3.25 12.17
CA VAL A 125 -6.61 2.29 12.52
C VAL A 125 -5.42 3.08 13.05
N VAL A 126 -4.87 2.63 14.17
CA VAL A 126 -3.67 3.19 14.79
C VAL A 126 -2.62 2.09 14.88
N LEU A 127 -1.42 2.36 14.39
CA LEU A 127 -0.23 1.55 14.62
C LEU A 127 0.73 2.34 15.52
N ALA A 128 1.00 1.82 16.71
CA ALA A 128 1.97 2.36 17.63
C ALA A 128 3.21 1.46 17.65
N LEU A 129 4.39 2.06 17.60
CA LEU A 129 5.68 1.36 17.68
C LEU A 129 6.42 1.84 18.91
N ASP A 130 6.83 0.89 19.73
CA ASP A 130 7.73 1.09 20.85
C ASP A 130 9.11 0.56 20.49
N ILE A 131 10.14 1.38 20.69
CA ILE A 131 11.50 1.17 20.18
C ILE A 131 12.46 1.28 21.36
N ASP A 132 12.80 0.13 21.93
CA ASP A 132 13.86 -0.02 22.93
C ASP A 132 14.97 -0.90 22.32
N ASP A 133 15.44 -1.93 23.04
CA ASP A 133 16.39 -2.92 22.51
C ASP A 133 15.78 -3.74 21.36
N ASP A 134 14.47 -3.99 21.42
CA ASP A 134 13.65 -4.60 20.37
C ASP A 134 12.52 -3.65 19.98
N VAL A 135 11.99 -3.80 18.75
CA VAL A 135 10.84 -3.00 18.30
C VAL A 135 9.54 -3.79 18.44
N ARG A 136 8.61 -3.27 19.25
CA ARG A 136 7.27 -3.83 19.44
C ARG A 136 6.22 -2.96 18.77
N GLY A 137 5.28 -3.60 18.08
CA GLY A 137 4.17 -2.92 17.42
C GLY A 137 2.83 -3.29 18.04
N THR A 138 1.94 -2.30 18.11
CA THR A 138 0.53 -2.49 18.46
C THR A 138 -0.35 -1.88 17.37
N LEU A 139 -1.12 -2.70 16.68
CA LEU A 139 -2.11 -2.29 15.69
C LEU A 139 -3.49 -2.34 16.32
N VAL A 140 -4.26 -1.25 16.24
CA VAL A 140 -5.62 -1.16 16.80
C VAL A 140 -6.58 -0.65 15.74
N ALA A 141 -7.60 -1.45 15.42
CA ALA A 141 -8.76 -1.02 14.64
C ALA A 141 -9.90 -0.64 15.59
N ARG A 142 -10.43 0.58 15.45
CA ARG A 142 -11.50 1.15 16.28
C ARG A 142 -12.82 1.18 15.52
N PHE A 143 -13.91 0.82 16.19
CA PHE A 143 -15.28 0.82 15.64
C PHE A 143 -16.21 1.68 16.50
N GLY A 144 -17.23 2.30 15.92
CA GLY A 144 -18.24 3.01 16.71
C GLY A 144 -19.27 2.08 17.35
N GLN A 145 -19.48 0.90 16.75
CA GLN A 145 -20.37 -0.15 17.23
C GLN A 145 -19.60 -1.33 17.88
N PRO A 146 -20.27 -2.14 18.72
CA PRO A 146 -19.65 -3.32 19.30
C PRO A 146 -19.20 -4.34 18.25
N VAL A 147 -18.00 -4.90 18.41
CA VAL A 147 -17.42 -5.88 17.47
C VAL A 147 -17.84 -7.33 17.74
N ALA A 148 -18.84 -7.54 18.60
CA ALA A 148 -19.37 -8.86 18.93
C ALA A 148 -19.74 -9.71 17.70
N PRO A 149 -20.35 -9.17 16.63
CA PRO A 149 -20.72 -9.96 15.45
C PRO A 149 -19.54 -10.62 14.72
N ILE A 150 -18.34 -10.05 14.83
CA ILE A 150 -17.13 -10.56 14.15
C ILE A 150 -16.12 -11.17 15.13
N ARG A 151 -16.42 -11.28 16.42
CA ARG A 151 -15.44 -11.66 17.45
C ARG A 151 -14.70 -12.98 17.15
N SER A 152 -15.42 -13.99 16.66
CA SER A 152 -14.85 -15.30 16.34
C SER A 152 -13.97 -15.31 15.08
N VAL A 153 -14.04 -14.27 14.25
CA VAL A 153 -13.31 -14.12 12.99
C VAL A 153 -12.51 -12.82 12.92
N ALA A 154 -12.42 -12.06 14.02
CA ALA A 154 -11.85 -10.72 14.06
C ALA A 154 -10.43 -10.68 13.48
N ARG A 155 -9.57 -11.60 13.93
CA ARG A 155 -8.19 -11.73 13.45
C ARG A 155 -8.11 -12.12 11.97
N PRO A 156 -8.66 -13.27 11.51
CA PRO A 156 -8.56 -13.64 10.10
C PRO A 156 -9.25 -12.62 9.17
N LEU A 157 -10.31 -11.95 9.63
CA LEU A 157 -10.98 -10.87 8.89
C LEU A 157 -10.08 -9.63 8.76
N LEU A 158 -9.50 -9.15 9.87
CA LEU A 158 -8.57 -8.01 9.85
C LEU A 158 -7.38 -8.28 8.92
N MET A 159 -6.78 -9.46 9.00
CA MET A 159 -5.68 -9.88 8.13
C MET A 159 -6.09 -9.93 6.65
N GLU A 160 -7.27 -10.46 6.36
CA GLU A 160 -7.80 -10.54 4.99
C GLU A 160 -8.09 -9.16 4.40
N VAL A 161 -8.60 -8.23 5.22
CA VAL A 161 -8.88 -6.83 4.87
C VAL A 161 -7.57 -6.06 4.65
N MET A 162 -6.59 -6.17 5.54
CA MET A 162 -5.29 -5.54 5.36
C MET A 162 -4.59 -6.02 4.10
N ALA A 163 -4.65 -7.32 3.84
CA ALA A 163 -4.14 -7.90 2.60
C ALA A 163 -5.01 -7.54 1.37
N ALA A 164 -6.24 -7.03 1.53
CA ALA A 164 -7.02 -6.52 0.40
C ALA A 164 -6.64 -5.07 0.11
N ALA A 165 -6.29 -4.32 1.15
CA ALA A 165 -5.80 -2.95 1.08
C ALA A 165 -4.31 -2.82 0.69
N GLY A 166 -3.59 -3.93 0.46
CA GLY A 166 -2.16 -3.91 0.18
C GLY A 166 -1.29 -3.50 1.39
N ALA A 167 -1.82 -3.57 2.60
CA ALA A 167 -1.17 -3.18 3.85
C ALA A 167 -0.69 -4.38 4.67
N SER A 168 -0.51 -5.55 4.03
CA SER A 168 -0.05 -6.77 4.69
C SER A 168 1.42 -6.66 5.16
N LEU A 169 1.64 -7.02 6.42
CA LEU A 169 2.95 -7.20 7.03
C LEU A 169 3.07 -8.67 7.45
N ASP A 170 4.22 -9.28 7.18
CA ASP A 170 4.39 -10.73 7.30
C ASP A 170 4.36 -11.15 8.79
N GLU A 171 4.88 -10.29 9.68
CA GLU A 171 4.91 -10.49 11.13
C GLU A 171 3.54 -10.49 11.80
N LEU A 172 2.50 -9.88 11.20
CA LEU A 172 1.16 -9.82 11.79
C LEU A 172 0.53 -11.21 11.96
N GLU A 173 0.98 -12.21 11.18
CA GLU A 173 0.59 -13.60 11.37
C GLU A 173 1.10 -14.21 12.68
N GLY A 174 2.13 -13.63 13.29
CA GLY A 174 2.64 -14.01 14.61
C GLY A 174 2.06 -13.19 15.76
N TRP A 175 1.35 -12.09 15.47
CA TRP A 175 0.87 -11.17 16.50
C TRP A 175 -0.33 -11.71 17.28
N GLU A 176 -0.35 -11.38 18.57
CA GLU A 176 -1.36 -11.82 19.53
C GLU A 176 -2.61 -10.94 19.44
N PRO A 177 -3.80 -11.53 19.20
CA PRO A 177 -5.02 -10.77 19.03
C PRO A 177 -5.71 -10.48 20.37
N THR A 178 -6.18 -9.24 20.55
CA THR A 178 -7.14 -8.90 21.61
C THR A 178 -8.40 -8.31 20.98
N VAL A 179 -9.58 -8.73 21.47
CA VAL A 179 -10.88 -8.22 21.00
C VAL A 179 -11.67 -7.68 22.18
N ASP A 180 -11.73 -6.36 22.26
CA ASP A 180 -12.52 -5.63 23.24
C ASP A 180 -13.92 -5.33 22.72
N ALA A 181 -14.70 -4.56 23.48
CA ALA A 181 -16.07 -4.22 23.10
C ALA A 181 -16.17 -3.53 21.73
N LYS A 182 -15.28 -2.60 21.42
CA LYS A 182 -15.30 -1.76 20.20
C LYS A 182 -13.96 -1.67 19.47
N SER A 183 -13.07 -2.61 19.73
CA SER A 183 -11.74 -2.63 19.09
C SER A 183 -11.22 -4.03 18.89
N ILE A 184 -10.42 -4.16 17.85
CA ILE A 184 -9.60 -5.33 17.57
C ILE A 184 -8.16 -4.84 17.58
N SER A 185 -7.31 -5.44 18.40
CA SER A 185 -5.89 -5.16 18.42
C SER A 185 -5.06 -6.40 18.11
N LEU A 186 -3.88 -6.16 17.53
CA LEU A 186 -2.82 -7.13 17.34
C LEU A 186 -1.55 -6.54 17.95
N GLU A 187 -0.81 -7.34 18.71
CA GLU A 187 0.48 -6.92 19.29
C GLU A 187 1.57 -7.96 19.01
N GLY A 188 2.79 -7.50 18.74
CA GLY A 188 3.95 -8.38 18.63
C GLY A 188 5.23 -7.66 18.23
N ALA A 189 6.28 -8.46 18.00
CA ALA A 189 7.56 -7.96 17.51
C ALA A 189 7.46 -7.48 16.05
N MET A 190 8.19 -6.41 15.74
CA MET A 190 8.34 -5.86 14.39
C MET A 190 9.65 -6.29 13.77
N THR A 191 9.62 -6.56 12.47
CA THR A 191 10.85 -6.80 11.71
C THR A 191 11.36 -5.52 11.07
N ASP A 192 12.66 -5.45 10.75
CA ASP A 192 13.22 -4.32 10.00
C ASP A 192 12.50 -4.09 8.65
N SER A 193 12.07 -5.17 8.00
CA SER A 193 11.31 -5.10 6.74
C SER A 193 9.94 -4.46 6.97
N GLY A 194 9.24 -4.85 8.03
CA GLY A 194 7.98 -4.21 8.43
C GLY A 194 8.15 -2.73 8.77
N LEU A 195 9.21 -2.37 9.50
CA LEU A 195 9.53 -0.97 9.81
C LEU A 195 9.79 -0.16 8.54
N ARG A 196 10.55 -0.69 7.59
CA ARG A 196 10.74 -0.06 6.27
C ARG A 196 9.43 0.09 5.52
N ARG A 197 8.58 -0.96 5.50
CA ARG A 197 7.24 -0.90 4.87
C ARG A 197 6.37 0.19 5.48
N ILE A 198 6.31 0.30 6.81
CA ILE A 198 5.59 1.39 7.50
C ILE A 198 6.19 2.75 7.13
N GLY A 199 7.52 2.85 7.10
CA GLY A 199 8.25 4.03 6.65
C GLY A 199 8.00 4.42 5.19
N THR A 200 7.39 3.55 4.37
CA THR A 200 6.91 3.93 3.03
C THR A 200 5.50 4.51 3.01
N ILE A 201 4.69 4.33 4.07
CA ILE A 201 3.36 4.96 4.18
C ILE A 201 3.52 6.48 4.28
N ILE A 202 4.59 6.91 4.95
CA ILE A 202 4.95 8.31 5.05
C ILE A 202 6.06 8.56 4.02
N GLU A 203 5.74 9.29 2.95
CA GLU A 203 6.75 9.79 2.01
C GLU A 203 7.58 10.89 2.71
N LEU A 204 8.48 10.48 3.61
CA LEU A 204 9.54 11.34 4.13
C LEU A 204 10.70 11.33 3.11
N PRO A 205 11.36 12.48 2.89
CA PRO A 205 12.61 12.50 2.17
C PRO A 205 13.57 11.52 2.82
N ALA A 206 14.30 10.74 2.02
CA ALA A 206 15.30 9.81 2.56
C ALA A 206 16.28 10.57 3.48
N PRO A 207 16.77 9.96 4.58
CA PRO A 207 17.77 10.60 5.41
C PRO A 207 19.00 10.99 4.58
N HIS A 208 19.59 12.15 4.89
CA HIS A 208 20.84 12.56 4.27
C HIS A 208 21.92 11.52 4.60
N VAL A 209 22.75 11.15 3.63
CA VAL A 209 23.96 10.41 3.93
C VAL A 209 24.90 11.41 4.60
N ASP A 210 25.06 11.31 5.92
CA ASP A 210 26.09 12.08 6.62
C ASP A 210 27.46 11.69 6.01
N VAL A 211 27.98 12.58 5.19
CA VAL A 211 29.41 12.66 4.88
C VAL A 211 30.02 13.37 6.09
N PRO A 212 31.05 12.82 6.74
CA PRO A 212 31.73 13.50 7.84
C PRO A 212 32.11 14.90 7.34
N THR A 213 31.47 15.92 7.89
CA THR A 213 31.82 17.30 7.55
C THR A 213 33.13 17.59 8.25
N GLU A 214 34.13 18.05 7.50
CA GLU A 214 35.40 18.57 8.00
C GLU A 214 35.13 19.48 9.22
N GLY A 215 35.53 19.03 10.41
CA GLY A 215 35.22 19.72 11.65
C GLY A 215 35.39 18.87 12.91
N ALA A 216 35.33 17.53 12.79
CA ALA A 216 35.87 16.67 13.83
C ALA A 216 37.39 16.64 13.68
N THR A 217 38.10 17.28 14.61
CA THR A 217 39.55 17.17 14.77
C THR A 217 39.95 15.72 15.03
N SER A 218 40.09 14.95 13.95
CA SER A 218 40.90 13.75 13.89
C SER A 218 41.88 13.96 12.75
N SER A 219 43.15 14.08 13.12
CA SER A 219 44.31 14.10 12.23
C SER A 219 44.29 12.90 11.28
N GLY A 220 43.86 13.16 10.05
CA GLY A 220 43.83 12.24 8.92
C GLY A 220 43.06 12.88 7.78
N ALA A 221 43.77 13.46 6.81
CA ALA A 221 43.15 14.03 5.62
C ALA A 221 42.38 12.94 4.87
N SER A 222 41.06 12.94 4.95
CA SER A 222 40.22 12.10 4.10
C SER A 222 40.23 12.71 2.70
N THR A 223 40.90 12.04 1.78
CA THR A 223 40.88 12.39 0.36
C THR A 223 39.46 12.31 -0.20
N GLU A 224 39.07 13.19 -1.15
CA GLU A 224 37.78 13.12 -1.87
C GLU A 224 37.35 11.69 -2.27
N PRO A 225 38.24 10.81 -2.80
CA PRO A 225 37.91 9.41 -3.09
C PRO A 225 37.38 8.59 -1.89
N ASP A 226 37.83 8.84 -0.66
CA ASP A 226 37.36 8.11 0.53
C ASP A 226 35.93 8.54 0.91
N SER A 227 35.60 9.81 0.69
CA SER A 227 34.25 10.34 0.91
C SER A 227 33.24 9.78 -0.11
N MET A 228 33.68 9.62 -1.37
CA MET A 228 32.87 9.05 -2.45
C MET A 228 32.67 7.54 -2.28
N ALA A 229 33.70 6.80 -1.87
CA ALA A 229 33.61 5.38 -1.57
C ALA A 229 32.55 5.10 -0.48
N ALA A 230 32.61 5.84 0.63
CA ALA A 230 31.67 5.67 1.74
C ALA A 230 30.23 6.05 1.37
N ALA A 231 30.04 7.15 0.63
CA ALA A 231 28.72 7.56 0.15
C ALA A 231 28.15 6.53 -0.84
N SER A 232 28.97 6.03 -1.76
CA SER A 232 28.59 4.99 -2.72
C SER A 232 28.23 3.68 -2.04
N GLN A 233 29.00 3.24 -1.04
CA GLN A 233 28.71 2.00 -0.30
C GLN A 233 27.36 2.09 0.40
N LYS A 234 27.09 3.19 1.12
CA LYS A 234 25.79 3.43 1.77
C LYS A 234 24.63 3.47 0.77
N HIS A 235 24.83 4.11 -0.39
CA HIS A 235 23.84 4.14 -1.46
C HIS A 235 23.53 2.73 -1.98
N PHE A 236 24.55 1.93 -2.26
CA PHE A 236 24.38 0.55 -2.73
C PHE A 236 23.65 -0.30 -1.68
N THR A 237 24.06 -0.24 -0.42
CA THR A 237 23.39 -0.97 0.68
C THR A 237 21.91 -0.60 0.81
N ALA A 238 21.57 0.69 0.63
CA ALA A 238 20.18 1.13 0.65
C ALA A 238 19.37 0.54 -0.52
N VAL A 239 19.93 0.56 -1.74
CA VAL A 239 19.29 -0.05 -2.92
C VAL A 239 19.10 -1.55 -2.72
N ASP A 240 20.11 -2.28 -2.25
CA ASP A 240 20.02 -3.73 -2.05
C ASP A 240 19.01 -4.10 -0.95
N ALA A 241 18.95 -3.33 0.14
CA ALA A 241 17.93 -3.51 1.18
C ALA A 241 16.49 -3.35 0.64
N TYR A 242 16.26 -2.37 -0.25
CA TYR A 242 14.97 -2.21 -0.92
C TYR A 242 14.69 -3.34 -1.92
N LEU A 243 15.71 -3.83 -2.63
CA LEU A 243 15.57 -4.98 -3.53
C LEU A 243 15.24 -6.27 -2.78
N ASP A 244 15.82 -6.48 -1.60
CA ASP A 244 15.47 -7.61 -0.73
C ASP A 244 14.02 -7.56 -0.28
N ASP A 245 13.52 -6.37 0.07
CA ASP A 245 12.10 -6.19 0.40
C ASP A 245 11.20 -6.43 -0.82
N VAL A 246 11.61 -6.02 -2.02
CA VAL A 246 10.92 -6.34 -3.29
C VAL A 246 10.89 -7.86 -3.53
N ARG A 247 12.01 -8.56 -3.34
CA ARG A 247 12.11 -10.02 -3.48
C ARG A 247 11.12 -10.73 -2.54
N LYS A 248 10.99 -10.25 -1.31
CA LYS A 248 10.00 -10.74 -0.32
C LYS A 248 8.57 -10.41 -0.73
N ALA A 249 8.28 -9.16 -1.12
CA ALA A 249 6.95 -8.72 -1.53
C ALA A 249 6.43 -9.50 -2.75
N ARG A 250 7.31 -9.88 -3.69
CA ARG A 250 6.96 -10.73 -4.85
C ARG A 250 6.43 -12.10 -4.45
N ASN A 251 6.85 -12.63 -3.30
CA ASN A 251 6.38 -13.91 -2.79
C ASN A 251 4.98 -13.80 -2.12
N SER A 252 4.43 -12.60 -2.01
CA SER A 252 3.05 -12.39 -1.55
C SER A 252 2.07 -13.19 -2.42
N LYS A 253 1.08 -13.80 -1.76
CA LYS A 253 -0.01 -14.54 -2.43
C LYS A 253 -0.90 -13.60 -3.29
N ARG A 254 -0.80 -12.27 -3.11
CA ARG A 254 -1.62 -11.27 -3.78
C ARG A 254 -0.75 -10.30 -4.59
N PHE A 255 -0.97 -10.28 -5.90
CA PHE A 255 -0.23 -9.43 -6.86
C PHE A 255 -0.46 -7.93 -6.66
N GLY A 256 -1.66 -7.54 -6.19
CA GLY A 256 -1.99 -6.14 -5.91
C GLY A 256 -1.10 -5.58 -4.79
N ASP A 257 -0.97 -6.32 -3.69
CA ASP A 257 -0.09 -6.01 -2.56
C ASP A 257 1.35 -5.87 -3.02
N ALA A 258 1.84 -6.83 -3.80
CA ALA A 258 3.19 -6.79 -4.35
C ALA A 258 3.43 -5.52 -5.18
N ALA A 259 2.51 -5.16 -6.07
CA ALA A 259 2.64 -3.97 -6.92
C ALA A 259 2.68 -2.67 -6.11
N VAL A 260 1.91 -2.56 -5.03
CA VAL A 260 1.93 -1.38 -4.14
C VAL A 260 3.28 -1.23 -3.47
N TRP A 261 3.83 -2.31 -2.92
CA TRP A 261 5.13 -2.27 -2.25
C TRP A 261 6.27 -2.01 -3.23
N ILE A 262 6.27 -2.67 -4.39
CA ILE A 262 7.29 -2.48 -5.43
C ILE A 262 7.32 -1.03 -5.90
N GLU A 263 6.16 -0.43 -6.15
CA GLU A 263 6.04 0.99 -6.55
C GLU A 263 6.63 1.93 -5.50
N ARG A 264 6.36 1.67 -4.21
CA ARG A 264 6.88 2.49 -3.12
C ARG A 264 8.41 2.37 -2.99
N TYR A 265 8.95 1.16 -3.14
CA TYR A 265 10.40 0.96 -3.10
C TYR A 265 11.10 1.56 -4.31
N ALA A 266 10.49 1.51 -5.50
CA ALA A 266 10.99 2.20 -6.69
C ALA A 266 11.16 3.71 -6.43
N ARG A 267 10.12 4.36 -5.90
CA ARG A 267 10.18 5.79 -5.54
C ARG A 267 11.20 6.10 -4.46
N LYS A 268 11.41 5.21 -3.49
CA LYS A 268 12.43 5.40 -2.47
C LYS A 268 13.84 5.34 -3.06
N ILE A 269 14.07 4.48 -4.05
CA ILE A 269 15.33 4.44 -4.81
C ILE A 269 15.53 5.74 -5.58
N ASP A 270 14.50 6.28 -6.24
CA ASP A 270 14.57 7.57 -6.95
C ASP A 270 14.90 8.76 -6.04
N GLN A 271 14.60 8.64 -4.74
CA GLN A 271 14.81 9.69 -3.74
C GLN A 271 16.13 9.55 -2.97
N LEU A 272 16.94 8.52 -3.25
CA LEU A 272 18.24 8.35 -2.60
C LEU A 272 19.18 9.52 -2.94
N SER A 273 20.05 9.86 -2.01
CA SER A 273 21.04 10.92 -2.23
C SER A 273 22.04 10.49 -3.31
N ILE A 274 22.20 11.32 -4.34
CA ILE A 274 23.22 11.14 -5.38
C ILE A 274 24.51 11.92 -5.10
N LEU A 275 24.56 12.68 -4.00
CA LEU A 275 25.69 13.52 -3.65
C LEU A 275 26.91 12.65 -3.29
N ASN A 276 28.04 12.92 -3.96
CA ASN A 276 29.29 12.17 -3.82
C ASN A 276 29.12 10.66 -4.05
N VAL A 277 28.13 10.24 -4.84
CA VAL A 277 27.95 8.84 -5.24
C VAL A 277 28.61 8.61 -6.59
N ASP A 278 29.27 7.46 -6.76
CA ASP A 278 29.86 7.04 -8.03
C ASP A 278 28.84 7.11 -9.18
N PRO A 279 29.14 7.76 -10.32
CA PRO A 279 28.20 7.88 -11.44
C PRO A 279 27.65 6.54 -11.94
N GLU A 280 28.45 5.47 -11.95
CA GLU A 280 28.00 4.14 -12.37
C GLU A 280 26.96 3.56 -11.40
N LEU A 281 27.08 3.90 -10.12
CA LEU A 281 26.11 3.50 -9.11
C LEU A 281 24.82 4.33 -9.18
N GLN A 282 24.92 5.61 -9.58
CA GLN A 282 23.75 6.45 -9.87
C GLN A 282 22.96 5.85 -11.05
N ASP A 283 23.64 5.54 -12.16
CA ASP A 283 23.04 4.90 -13.34
C ASP A 283 22.41 3.55 -13.00
N TYR A 284 23.10 2.74 -12.19
CA TYR A 284 22.54 1.48 -11.69
C TYR A 284 21.25 1.70 -10.89
N SER A 285 21.21 2.67 -9.96
CA SER A 285 20.01 2.93 -9.16
C SER A 285 18.83 3.42 -10.01
N ALA A 286 19.09 4.27 -11.01
CA ALA A 286 18.08 4.71 -11.98
C ALA A 286 17.58 3.55 -12.86
N TYR A 287 18.49 2.65 -13.27
CA TYR A 287 18.10 1.44 -13.99
C TYR A 287 17.20 0.55 -13.13
N VAL A 288 17.55 0.34 -11.86
CA VAL A 288 16.75 -0.47 -10.94
C VAL A 288 15.36 0.13 -10.75
N SER A 289 15.24 1.43 -10.44
CA SER A 289 13.93 2.04 -10.23
C SER A 289 13.05 1.99 -11.47
N ALA A 290 13.60 2.26 -12.66
CA ALA A 290 12.89 2.11 -13.93
C ALA A 290 12.36 0.69 -14.15
N ARG A 291 13.16 -0.34 -13.84
CA ARG A 291 12.74 -1.74 -13.93
C ARG A 291 11.67 -2.12 -12.93
N LEU A 292 11.70 -1.54 -11.74
CA LEU A 292 10.64 -1.74 -10.74
C LEU A 292 9.33 -1.08 -11.19
N HIS A 293 9.36 0.11 -11.80
CA HIS A 293 8.17 0.73 -12.41
C HIS A 293 7.62 -0.11 -13.57
N ASP A 294 8.47 -0.61 -14.47
CA ASP A 294 8.07 -1.56 -15.53
C ASP A 294 7.34 -2.77 -14.93
N LEU A 295 7.85 -3.29 -13.81
CA LEU A 295 7.25 -4.42 -13.11
C LEU A 295 5.87 -4.07 -12.54
N VAL A 296 5.72 -2.91 -11.92
CA VAL A 296 4.43 -2.42 -11.39
C VAL A 296 3.37 -2.36 -12.50
N ASP A 297 3.73 -1.80 -13.64
CA ASP A 297 2.82 -1.69 -14.79
C ASP A 297 2.40 -3.06 -15.32
N ARG A 298 3.33 -4.01 -15.38
CA ARG A 298 3.01 -5.40 -15.76
C ARG A 298 2.07 -6.07 -14.75
N LEU A 299 2.34 -5.92 -13.45
CA LEU A 299 1.53 -6.49 -12.37
C LEU A 299 0.11 -5.89 -12.35
N ARG A 300 -0.04 -4.58 -12.55
CA ARG A 300 -1.35 -3.91 -12.70
C ARG A 300 -2.04 -4.34 -14.00
N GLY A 301 -1.27 -4.54 -15.06
CA GLY A 301 -1.76 -5.04 -16.35
C GLY A 301 -2.42 -6.43 -16.26
N VAL A 302 -1.91 -7.32 -15.40
CA VAL A 302 -2.50 -8.66 -15.14
C VAL A 302 -3.97 -8.56 -14.71
N GLN A 303 -4.30 -7.64 -13.79
CA GLN A 303 -5.68 -7.47 -13.32
C GLN A 303 -6.59 -6.98 -14.44
N THR A 304 -6.13 -5.99 -15.21
CA THR A 304 -6.88 -5.45 -16.36
C THR A 304 -7.11 -6.49 -17.46
N ARG A 305 -6.08 -7.29 -17.81
CA ARG A 305 -6.20 -8.37 -18.80
C ARG A 305 -7.14 -9.47 -18.32
N SER A 306 -7.01 -9.87 -17.06
CA SER A 306 -7.91 -10.83 -16.41
C SER A 306 -9.36 -10.36 -16.49
N ALA A 307 -9.65 -9.09 -16.15
CA ALA A 307 -10.99 -8.52 -16.23
C ALA A 307 -11.54 -8.50 -17.66
N LYS A 308 -10.72 -8.06 -18.64
CA LYS A 308 -11.10 -8.05 -20.06
C LYS A 308 -11.39 -9.45 -20.61
N ARG A 309 -10.59 -10.47 -20.26
CA ARG A 309 -10.83 -11.87 -20.66
C ARG A 309 -12.09 -12.42 -20.01
N MET A 310 -12.29 -12.19 -18.71
CA MET A 310 -13.51 -12.60 -18.02
C MET A 310 -14.79 -11.98 -18.61
N ALA A 311 -14.75 -10.71 -19.03
CA ALA A 311 -15.88 -10.07 -19.71
C ALA A 311 -16.19 -10.71 -21.07
N LYS A 312 -15.18 -11.14 -21.82
CA LYS A 312 -15.37 -11.88 -23.09
C LYS A 312 -16.02 -13.25 -22.87
N HIS A 313 -15.64 -13.97 -21.81
CA HIS A 313 -16.27 -15.25 -21.46
C HIS A 313 -17.72 -15.07 -20.97
N SER A 314 -18.04 -14.00 -20.24
CA SER A 314 -19.42 -13.68 -19.83
C SER A 314 -20.36 -13.46 -21.02
N ASN A 315 -19.88 -12.75 -22.05
CA ASN A 315 -20.68 -12.43 -23.23
C ASN A 315 -20.95 -13.64 -24.15
N PHE A 316 -20.13 -14.69 -24.08
CA PHE A 316 -20.29 -15.87 -24.92
C PHE A 316 -21.46 -16.75 -24.45
N TYR A 317 -21.63 -16.90 -23.13
CA TYR A 317 -22.68 -17.74 -22.55
C TYR A 317 -24.04 -17.04 -22.44
N ASP A 318 -24.10 -15.70 -22.28
CA ASP A 318 -25.38 -14.97 -22.37
C ASP A 318 -25.98 -15.03 -23.79
N ARG A 319 -25.14 -15.16 -24.82
CA ARG A 319 -25.59 -15.38 -26.22
C ARG A 319 -25.98 -16.82 -26.53
N GLN A 320 -25.43 -17.80 -25.83
CA GLN A 320 -25.74 -19.23 -26.06
C GLN A 320 -26.81 -19.80 -25.12
N ALA A 321 -27.25 -19.05 -24.11
CA ALA A 321 -28.35 -19.44 -23.23
C ALA A 321 -29.76 -19.31 -23.86
N SER A 322 -29.85 -19.06 -25.18
CA SER A 322 -31.10 -19.24 -25.92
C SER A 322 -30.86 -19.85 -27.32
N PRO A 323 -30.84 -21.19 -27.44
CA PRO A 323 -30.96 -21.85 -28.73
C PRO A 323 -32.34 -22.46 -29.02
N TRP A 324 -33.29 -22.42 -28.07
CA TRP A 324 -34.63 -22.99 -28.27
C TRP A 324 -35.71 -22.17 -27.56
N GLY A 325 -36.28 -21.22 -28.29
CA GLY A 325 -37.37 -20.36 -27.84
C GLY A 325 -37.63 -19.26 -28.85
N GLU A 326 -37.69 -19.61 -30.13
CA GLU A 326 -38.31 -18.77 -31.14
C GLU A 326 -39.80 -18.73 -30.84
N ASP A 327 -40.25 -17.71 -30.10
CA ASP A 327 -41.64 -17.29 -30.13
C ASP A 327 -41.68 -15.88 -30.70
N GLN A 328 -42.02 -15.83 -31.98
CA GLN A 328 -42.32 -14.62 -32.72
C GLN A 328 -43.49 -13.93 -32.02
N THR A 329 -43.22 -12.85 -31.29
CA THR A 329 -44.27 -11.87 -30.97
C THR A 329 -43.87 -10.50 -31.49
N THR A 330 -44.35 -10.31 -32.71
CA THR A 330 -44.53 -9.06 -33.44
C THR A 330 -45.02 -7.91 -32.56
N HIS A 331 -44.36 -6.77 -32.76
CA HIS A 331 -44.91 -5.44 -32.49
C HIS A 331 -46.26 -5.30 -33.22
N TYR A 332 -47.36 -5.01 -32.50
CA TYR A 332 -48.39 -4.06 -32.91
C TYR A 332 -49.34 -3.74 -31.74
N GLU A 333 -49.67 -2.46 -31.62
CA GLU A 333 -50.56 -1.81 -30.67
C GLU A 333 -51.95 -2.46 -30.60
N ASN A 334 -52.61 -2.41 -29.43
CA ASN A 334 -54.06 -2.12 -29.35
C ASN A 334 -54.56 -1.81 -27.92
N TYR A 335 -54.91 -0.54 -27.76
CA TYR A 335 -56.17 0.02 -27.25
C TYR A 335 -57.28 -0.95 -26.73
N TYR A 336 -57.78 -0.66 -25.52
CA TYR A 336 -59.06 -1.05 -24.87
C TYR A 336 -59.60 -2.49 -24.97
N GLY A 337 -59.81 -3.13 -23.80
CA GLY A 337 -60.71 -4.28 -23.69
C GLY A 337 -60.71 -4.96 -22.33
N SER A 338 -61.81 -4.81 -21.59
CA SER A 338 -62.15 -5.55 -20.37
C SER A 338 -62.23 -7.07 -20.59
N GLY A 339 -61.71 -7.87 -19.65
CA GLY A 339 -61.98 -9.31 -19.61
C GLY A 339 -61.20 -10.05 -18.52
N GLU A 340 -61.92 -10.49 -17.49
CA GLU A 340 -61.44 -11.39 -16.44
C GLU A 340 -60.95 -12.73 -17.02
N TYR A 341 -59.73 -13.17 -16.70
CA TYR A 341 -59.38 -14.59 -16.76
C TYR A 341 -58.41 -15.02 -15.64
N ARG A 342 -58.79 -16.15 -15.04
CA ARG A 342 -58.22 -16.82 -13.86
C ARG A 342 -56.71 -17.06 -13.94
N HIS A 343 -56.03 -16.67 -12.87
CA HIS A 343 -54.62 -16.98 -12.60
C HIS A 343 -54.47 -18.48 -12.27
N ARG A 344 -53.79 -19.25 -13.13
CA ARG A 344 -53.26 -20.57 -12.81
C ARG A 344 -51.82 -20.41 -12.29
N PRO A 345 -51.43 -21.04 -11.16
CA PRO A 345 -50.05 -20.96 -10.68
C PRO A 345 -49.16 -21.79 -11.60
N VAL A 346 -48.24 -21.13 -12.30
CA VAL A 346 -47.18 -21.80 -13.06
C VAL A 346 -46.22 -22.44 -12.06
N TYR A 347 -46.12 -23.77 -12.11
CA TYR A 347 -45.09 -24.53 -11.40
C TYR A 347 -43.72 -23.96 -11.76
N ARG A 348 -43.04 -23.36 -10.78
CA ARG A 348 -41.68 -22.82 -10.91
C ARG A 348 -40.73 -24.00 -11.14
N ASP A 349 -40.31 -24.13 -12.39
CA ASP A 349 -39.55 -25.27 -12.90
C ASP A 349 -38.16 -25.40 -12.24
N SER A 350 -38.02 -26.40 -11.36
CA SER A 350 -36.78 -26.79 -10.68
C SER A 350 -35.61 -27.13 -11.63
N ARG A 351 -35.87 -27.32 -12.93
CA ARG A 351 -34.81 -27.51 -13.94
C ARG A 351 -34.05 -26.24 -14.27
N ARG A 352 -34.69 -25.06 -14.27
CA ARG A 352 -34.02 -23.77 -14.55
C ARG A 352 -32.99 -23.41 -13.48
N GLU A 353 -33.30 -23.70 -12.21
CA GLU A 353 -32.38 -23.46 -11.09
C GLU A 353 -31.17 -24.39 -11.09
N THR A 354 -31.33 -25.60 -11.61
CA THR A 354 -30.26 -26.60 -11.67
C THR A 354 -29.28 -26.23 -12.79
N VAL A 355 -29.80 -25.89 -13.98
CA VAL A 355 -28.99 -25.45 -15.14
C VAL A 355 -28.23 -24.16 -14.83
N ALA A 356 -28.87 -23.17 -14.19
CA ALA A 356 -28.19 -21.95 -13.74
C ALA A 356 -27.06 -22.22 -12.72
N ARG A 357 -27.25 -23.15 -11.78
CA ARG A 357 -26.22 -23.57 -10.81
C ARG A 357 -25.07 -24.36 -11.44
N TYR A 358 -25.32 -25.12 -12.52
CA TYR A 358 -24.26 -25.78 -13.27
C TYR A 358 -23.48 -24.77 -14.11
N HIS A 359 -24.13 -23.91 -14.90
CA HIS A 359 -23.45 -22.87 -15.68
C HIS A 359 -22.67 -21.88 -14.81
N GLY A 360 -23.21 -21.48 -13.65
CA GLY A 360 -22.48 -20.65 -12.70
C GLY A 360 -21.17 -21.29 -12.22
N ARG A 361 -21.17 -22.60 -11.94
CA ARG A 361 -19.96 -23.33 -11.54
C ARG A 361 -18.95 -23.49 -12.67
N TYR A 362 -19.39 -23.69 -13.92
CA TYR A 362 -18.51 -23.72 -15.09
C TYR A 362 -17.87 -22.35 -15.36
N LEU A 363 -18.66 -21.28 -15.36
CA LEU A 363 -18.19 -19.91 -15.52
C LEU A 363 -17.22 -19.50 -14.41
N GLU A 364 -17.46 -19.91 -13.17
CA GLU A 364 -16.52 -19.71 -12.07
C GLU A 364 -15.22 -20.49 -12.26
N GLY A 365 -15.29 -21.70 -12.82
CA GLY A 365 -14.13 -22.52 -13.20
C GLY A 365 -13.26 -21.81 -14.24
N GLU A 366 -13.85 -21.40 -15.37
CA GLU A 366 -13.16 -20.67 -16.44
C GLU A 366 -12.58 -19.33 -15.94
N LYS A 367 -13.34 -18.57 -15.14
CA LYS A 367 -12.85 -17.32 -14.53
C LYS A 367 -11.67 -17.55 -13.57
N LYS A 368 -11.61 -18.71 -12.90
CA LYS A 368 -10.46 -19.10 -12.07
C LYS A 368 -9.26 -19.46 -12.93
N GLU A 369 -9.47 -20.20 -14.02
CA GLU A 369 -8.41 -20.60 -14.96
C GLU A 369 -7.76 -19.38 -15.64
N VAL A 370 -8.56 -18.46 -16.19
CA VAL A 370 -8.07 -17.19 -16.77
C VAL A 370 -7.25 -16.40 -15.75
N ARG A 371 -7.70 -16.32 -14.50
CA ARG A 371 -6.93 -15.66 -13.43
C ARG A 371 -5.63 -16.40 -13.12
N MET A 372 -5.62 -17.73 -13.16
CA MET A 372 -4.40 -18.51 -12.93
C MET A 372 -3.39 -18.32 -14.05
N GLU A 373 -3.82 -18.34 -15.31
CA GLU A 373 -2.97 -18.09 -16.48
C GLU A 373 -2.35 -16.70 -16.47
N GLU A 374 -3.16 -15.65 -16.29
CA GLU A 374 -2.66 -14.27 -16.28
C GLU A 374 -1.71 -14.03 -15.09
N ARG A 375 -1.95 -14.70 -13.95
CA ARG A 375 -1.03 -14.69 -12.81
C ARG A 375 0.27 -15.44 -13.10
N ALA A 376 0.22 -16.54 -13.83
CA ALA A 376 1.42 -17.28 -14.22
C ALA A 376 2.29 -16.42 -15.15
N ALA A 377 1.70 -15.79 -16.16
CA ALA A 377 2.38 -14.85 -17.06
C ALA A 377 2.99 -13.66 -16.29
N GLY A 378 2.21 -13.05 -15.36
CA GLY A 378 2.72 -11.98 -14.51
C GLY A 378 3.90 -12.39 -13.62
N LYS A 379 3.93 -13.64 -13.13
CA LYS A 379 5.07 -14.18 -12.38
C LYS A 379 6.30 -14.39 -13.25
N GLU A 380 6.11 -14.82 -14.49
CA GLU A 380 7.20 -15.00 -15.45
C GLU A 380 7.85 -13.66 -15.80
N ASP A 381 7.03 -12.65 -16.13
CA ASP A 381 7.48 -11.27 -16.32
C ASP A 381 8.27 -10.74 -15.12
N ALA A 382 7.74 -10.96 -13.91
CA ALA A 382 8.38 -10.55 -12.66
C ALA A 382 9.72 -11.26 -12.43
N ARG A 383 9.83 -12.54 -12.79
CA ARG A 383 11.09 -13.29 -12.72
C ARG A 383 12.11 -12.75 -13.71
N ALA A 384 11.69 -12.49 -14.95
CA ALA A 384 12.58 -11.97 -15.99
C ALA A 384 13.18 -10.61 -15.58
N ILE A 385 12.33 -9.66 -15.16
CA ILE A 385 12.80 -8.34 -14.70
C ILE A 385 13.76 -8.47 -13.52
N MET A 386 13.42 -9.28 -12.51
CA MET A 386 14.29 -9.45 -11.35
C MET A 386 15.62 -10.12 -11.70
N ASN A 387 15.64 -11.08 -12.63
CA ASN A 387 16.90 -11.67 -13.09
C ASN A 387 17.82 -10.63 -13.73
N HIS A 388 17.27 -9.68 -14.49
CA HIS A 388 18.05 -8.57 -15.05
C HIS A 388 18.60 -7.64 -13.96
N ILE A 389 17.77 -7.33 -12.94
CA ILE A 389 18.22 -6.56 -11.78
C ILE A 389 19.33 -7.29 -11.03
N ASP A 390 19.19 -8.59 -10.77
CA ASP A 390 20.19 -9.39 -10.04
C ASP A 390 21.53 -9.46 -10.80
N GLN A 391 21.47 -9.56 -12.14
CA GLN A 391 22.65 -9.48 -13.00
C GLN A 391 23.34 -8.10 -12.91
N ALA A 392 22.57 -7.01 -13.04
CA ALA A 392 23.10 -5.65 -12.93
C ALA A 392 23.68 -5.38 -11.53
N THR A 393 23.02 -5.86 -10.48
CA THR A 393 23.47 -5.77 -9.09
C THR A 393 24.80 -6.48 -8.90
N SER A 394 24.93 -7.69 -9.43
CA SER A 394 26.19 -8.44 -9.36
C SER A 394 27.33 -7.77 -10.13
N GLN A 395 27.02 -7.15 -11.28
CA GLN A 395 28.01 -6.44 -12.10
C GLN A 395 28.51 -5.18 -11.38
N VAL A 396 27.60 -4.31 -10.92
CA VAL A 396 27.97 -3.06 -10.25
C VAL A 396 28.69 -3.35 -8.93
N ARG A 397 28.26 -4.36 -8.17
CA ARG A 397 28.92 -4.77 -6.92
C ARG A 397 30.39 -5.11 -7.16
N ARG A 398 30.70 -5.90 -8.19
CA ARG A 398 32.07 -6.25 -8.57
C ARG A 398 32.85 -5.02 -9.05
N ALA A 399 32.24 -4.17 -9.88
CA ALA A 399 32.88 -2.96 -10.39
C ALA A 399 33.27 -2.01 -9.25
N MET A 400 32.35 -1.75 -8.31
CA MET A 400 32.58 -0.88 -7.15
C MET A 400 33.60 -1.48 -6.18
N THR A 401 33.50 -2.78 -5.88
CA THR A 401 34.47 -3.47 -5.02
C THR A 401 35.89 -3.38 -5.60
N ASN A 402 36.04 -3.57 -6.92
CA ASN A 402 37.32 -3.43 -7.59
C ASN A 402 37.81 -1.98 -7.65
N ARG A 403 36.91 -1.00 -7.79
CA ARG A 403 37.25 0.43 -7.89
C ARG A 403 37.71 1.00 -6.55
N TYR A 404 36.97 0.70 -5.48
CA TYR A 404 37.16 1.29 -4.16
C TYR A 404 37.89 0.39 -3.17
N GLN A 405 38.16 -0.87 -3.53
CA GLN A 405 38.87 -1.84 -2.67
C GLN A 405 38.17 -2.06 -1.31
N VAL A 406 36.86 -1.87 -1.25
CA VAL A 406 36.00 -2.16 -0.10
C VAL A 406 34.83 -3.02 -0.56
N GLU A 407 34.28 -3.85 0.32
CA GLU A 407 33.15 -4.71 -0.02
C GLU A 407 31.87 -3.87 -0.16
N PHE A 408 31.25 -3.95 -1.33
CA PHE A 408 29.91 -3.43 -1.59
C PHE A 408 28.88 -4.52 -1.37
#